data_AF-K2DFS7-F1
#
_entry.id   AF-K2DFS7-F1
#
_cell.length_a   1.000
_cell.length_b   1.000
_cell.length_c   1.000
_cell.angle_alpha   90.00
_cell.angle_beta   90.00
_cell.angle_gamma   90.00
#
_symmetry.space_group_name_H-M   'P 1'
#
loop_
_entity.id
_entity.type
_entity.pdbx_description
1 polymer ?
#
loop_
_entity_poly.entity_id
_entity_poly.type
_entity_poly.pdbx_seq_one_letter_code
_entity_poly.pdbx_strand_id
1 'polypeptide(L)'
;MSNHTCDALIATCIDFRFQEYINKFISENFAPKTYDRVSLAGGVFDFEYVLKQVSISKRLHQINKVILVNHEDCGAYGEAGTAEKHSEDLKNAAEKIKGQYPDLEVNTYYLHLDGTFEQIS
;
A
#
# COMPACT_ATOMS: atom_id res chain seq x y z
N MET A 1 4.91 29.71 -3.30
CA MET A 1 5.60 28.42 -3.15
C MET A 1 4.55 27.36 -3.31
N SER A 2 4.65 26.50 -4.33
CA SER A 2 3.73 25.37 -4.48
C SER A 2 3.95 24.42 -3.31
N ASN A 3 2.93 24.18 -2.49
CA ASN A 3 2.97 23.11 -1.50
C ASN A 3 3.03 21.79 -2.28
N HIS A 4 4.23 21.20 -2.35
CA HIS A 4 4.47 19.88 -2.94
C HIS A 4 4.20 18.77 -1.92
N THR A 5 3.29 18.99 -0.98
CA THR A 5 2.95 18.04 0.09
C THR A 5 1.80 17.14 -0.36
N CYS A 6 1.87 15.85 -0.04
CA CYS A 6 0.74 14.93 -0.15
C CYS A 6 0.55 14.19 1.19
N ASP A 7 -0.67 13.74 1.48
CA ASP A 7 -1.02 13.13 2.77
C ASP A 7 -0.45 11.72 2.88
N ALA A 8 -0.55 10.95 1.79
CA ALA A 8 -0.27 9.51 1.81
C ALA A 8 0.58 9.01 0.63
N LEU A 9 1.25 7.88 0.82
CA LEU A 9 1.63 6.98 -0.27
C LEU A 9 0.74 5.73 -0.23
N ILE A 10 0.24 5.30 -1.37
CA ILE A 10 -0.61 4.12 -1.52
C ILE A 10 0.08 3.13 -2.44
N ALA A 11 0.50 1.98 -1.91
CA ALA A 11 1.16 0.91 -2.64
C ALA A 11 0.20 -0.27 -2.84
N THR A 12 0.00 -0.67 -4.10
CA THR A 12 -0.92 -1.76 -4.48
C THR A 12 -0.31 -2.70 -5.50
N CYS A 13 -0.96 -3.84 -5.76
CA CYS A 13 -0.65 -4.64 -6.93
C CYS A 13 -1.04 -3.94 -8.24
N ILE A 14 -0.42 -4.35 -9.35
CA ILE A 14 -0.79 -3.96 -10.75
C ILE A 14 -2.00 -4.72 -11.29
N ASP A 15 -2.49 -5.72 -10.56
CA ASP A 15 -3.55 -6.63 -11.03
C ASP A 15 -4.80 -5.84 -11.43
N PHE A 16 -5.20 -5.99 -12.70
CA PHE A 16 -6.25 -5.20 -13.31
C PHE A 16 -7.63 -5.45 -12.68
N ARG A 17 -7.85 -6.63 -12.07
CA ARG A 17 -9.13 -7.04 -11.47
C ARG A 17 -9.54 -6.12 -10.31
N PHE A 18 -8.57 -5.51 -9.65
CA PHE A 18 -8.77 -4.77 -8.40
C PHE A 18 -8.74 -3.25 -8.57
N GLN A 19 -8.39 -2.73 -9.75
CA GLN A 19 -8.13 -1.30 -9.92
C GLN A 19 -9.38 -0.44 -9.70
N GLU A 20 -10.57 -0.95 -10.05
CA GLU A 20 -11.83 -0.24 -9.78
C GLU A 20 -12.10 -0.13 -8.28
N TYR A 21 -11.96 -1.23 -7.52
CA TYR A 21 -12.11 -1.23 -6.07
C TYR A 21 -11.09 -0.31 -5.38
N ILE A 22 -9.83 -0.36 -5.82
CA ILE A 22 -8.76 0.52 -5.33
C ILE A 22 -9.09 1.98 -5.62
N ASN A 23 -9.52 2.31 -6.85
CA ASN A 23 -9.84 3.69 -7.20
C ASN A 23 -11.03 4.21 -6.38
N LYS A 24 -12.05 3.37 -6.16
CA LYS A 24 -13.20 3.71 -5.32
C LYS A 24 -12.76 3.94 -3.87
N PHE A 25 -12.03 3.00 -3.27
CA PHE A 25 -11.46 3.14 -1.93
C PHE A 25 -10.66 4.44 -1.80
N ILE A 26 -9.78 4.73 -2.76
CA ILE A 26 -8.99 5.96 -2.75
C ILE A 26 -9.90 7.19 -2.81
N SER A 27 -10.88 7.21 -3.71
CA SER A 27 -11.78 8.37 -3.87
C SER A 27 -12.67 8.64 -2.66
N GLU A 28 -13.02 7.60 -1.90
CA GLU A 28 -13.87 7.69 -0.71
C GLU A 28 -13.08 8.10 0.54
N ASN A 29 -11.80 7.70 0.62
CA ASN A 29 -10.96 7.92 1.80
C ASN A 29 -9.96 9.09 1.65
N PHE A 30 -9.66 9.49 0.42
CA PHE A 30 -8.68 10.54 0.12
C PHE A 30 -9.30 11.58 -0.83
N ALA A 31 -9.41 12.82 -0.34
CA ALA A 31 -9.87 13.96 -1.14
C ALA A 31 -8.87 14.25 -2.29
N PRO A 32 -9.31 14.86 -3.41
CA PRO A 32 -8.50 14.89 -4.62
C PRO A 32 -7.12 15.54 -4.41
N LYS A 33 -6.07 14.82 -4.86
CA LYS A 33 -4.66 15.25 -5.01
C LYS A 33 -3.78 15.26 -3.76
N THR A 34 -4.03 14.39 -2.78
CA THR A 34 -3.13 14.27 -1.61
C THR A 34 -2.53 12.88 -1.43
N TYR A 35 -2.22 12.17 -2.52
CA TYR A 35 -1.46 10.93 -2.42
C TYR A 35 -0.51 10.69 -3.58
N ASP A 36 0.57 9.97 -3.29
CA ASP A 36 1.40 9.29 -4.27
C ASP A 36 0.90 7.85 -4.44
N ARG A 37 0.85 7.35 -5.68
CA ARG A 37 0.44 5.97 -5.98
C ARG A 37 1.61 5.17 -6.52
N VAL A 38 1.85 4.02 -5.91
CA VAL A 38 2.80 3.02 -6.36
C VAL A 38 2.02 1.76 -6.71
N SER A 39 2.27 1.21 -7.90
CA SER A 39 1.69 -0.05 -8.31
C SER A 39 2.80 -0.99 -8.76
N LEU A 40 2.90 -2.16 -8.13
CA LEU A 40 3.97 -3.13 -8.33
C LEU A 40 3.41 -4.54 -8.33
N ALA A 41 3.90 -5.43 -9.19
CA ALA A 41 3.49 -6.83 -9.16
C ALA A 41 3.70 -7.45 -7.77
N GLY A 42 2.65 -7.98 -7.17
CA GLY A 42 2.69 -8.56 -5.82
C GLY A 42 2.50 -7.57 -4.66
N GLY A 43 2.20 -6.29 -4.90
CA GLY A 43 2.00 -5.33 -3.81
C GLY A 43 3.26 -5.19 -2.95
N VAL A 44 3.24 -5.69 -1.71
CA VAL A 44 4.41 -5.66 -0.80
C VAL A 44 5.39 -6.82 -0.98
N PHE A 45 5.16 -7.73 -1.93
CA PHE A 45 6.05 -8.87 -2.19
C PHE A 45 7.51 -8.44 -2.38
N ASP A 46 7.74 -7.44 -3.23
CA ASP A 46 9.04 -6.75 -3.34
C ASP A 46 9.05 -5.51 -2.42
N PHE A 47 9.14 -5.78 -1.13
CA PHE A 47 9.10 -4.76 -0.09
C PHE A 47 10.22 -3.72 -0.23
N GLU A 48 11.41 -4.10 -0.69
CA GLU A 48 12.53 -3.17 -0.84
C GLU A 48 12.23 -2.09 -1.89
N TYR A 49 11.54 -2.45 -2.98
CA TYR A 49 11.06 -1.48 -3.94
C TYR A 49 10.00 -0.56 -3.32
N VAL A 50 9.04 -1.11 -2.57
CA VAL A 50 8.00 -0.32 -1.88
C VAL A 50 8.63 0.66 -0.90
N LEU A 51 9.56 0.21 -0.06
CA LEU A 51 10.26 1.03 0.92
C LEU A 51 11.03 2.16 0.25
N LYS A 52 11.69 1.88 -0.88
CA LYS A 52 12.37 2.92 -1.67
C LYS A 52 11.40 4.02 -2.11
N GLN A 53 10.19 3.69 -2.51
CA GLN A 53 9.18 4.69 -2.87
C GLN A 53 8.68 5.45 -1.64
N VAL A 54 8.45 4.77 -0.51
CA VAL A 54 8.12 5.41 0.78
C VAL A 54 9.17 6.46 1.15
N SER A 55 10.46 6.12 1.07
CA SER A 55 11.56 7.05 1.33
C SER A 55 11.56 8.26 0.39
N ILE A 56 11.27 8.06 -0.89
CA ILE A 56 11.20 9.13 -1.88
C ILE A 56 10.02 10.06 -1.58
N SER A 57 8.82 9.51 -1.37
CA SER A 57 7.61 10.28 -1.05
C SER A 57 7.74 11.01 0.27
N LYS A 58 8.33 10.39 1.31
CA LYS A 58 8.61 11.07 2.59
C LYS A 58 9.52 12.27 2.40
N ARG A 59 10.60 12.12 1.63
CA ARG A 59 11.58 13.19 1.40
C ARG A 59 11.02 14.31 0.53
N LEU A 60 10.37 13.98 -0.59
CA LEU A 60 9.96 14.95 -1.59
C LEU A 60 8.60 15.57 -1.30
N HIS A 61 7.66 14.77 -0.78
CA HIS A 61 6.26 15.17 -0.61
C HIS A 61 5.77 15.13 0.84
N GLN A 62 6.66 14.84 1.80
CA GLN A 62 6.38 14.95 3.25
C GLN A 62 5.13 14.18 3.70
N ILE A 63 4.90 12.99 3.13
CA ILE A 63 3.78 12.12 3.52
C ILE A 63 3.77 11.86 5.03
N ASN A 64 2.56 11.72 5.57
CA ASN A 64 2.32 11.33 6.96
C ASN A 64 1.71 9.93 7.09
N LYS A 65 1.22 9.36 5.96
CA LYS A 65 0.56 8.07 5.93
C LYS A 65 1.10 7.16 4.82
N VAL A 66 1.10 5.86 5.07
CA VAL A 66 1.37 4.82 4.07
C VAL A 66 0.24 3.79 4.10
N ILE A 67 -0.33 3.51 2.94
CA ILE A 67 -1.34 2.47 2.75
C ILE A 67 -0.71 1.35 1.92
N LEU A 68 -0.71 0.13 2.46
CA LEU A 68 -0.21 -1.05 1.76
C LEU A 68 -1.38 -1.99 1.47
N VAL A 69 -1.51 -2.42 0.21
CA VAL A 69 -2.59 -3.31 -0.21
C VAL A 69 -2.02 -4.52 -0.93
N ASN A 70 -2.19 -5.69 -0.33
CA ASN A 70 -2.11 -6.97 -1.04
C ASN A 70 -3.53 -7.43 -1.40
N HIS A 71 -3.64 -8.43 -2.26
CA HIS A 71 -4.94 -8.96 -2.67
C HIS A 71 -4.94 -10.48 -2.75
N GLU A 72 -6.14 -11.03 -2.70
CA GLU A 72 -6.44 -12.44 -2.90
C GLU A 72 -6.07 -12.92 -4.31
N ASP A 73 -5.63 -14.17 -4.41
CA ASP A 73 -5.29 -14.83 -5.69
C ASP A 73 -4.25 -14.05 -6.49
N CYS A 74 -3.13 -13.70 -5.83
CA CYS A 74 -2.06 -12.93 -6.42
C CYS A 74 -1.03 -13.80 -7.15
N GLY A 75 -0.92 -13.62 -8.46
CA GLY A 75 0.01 -14.39 -9.30
C GLY A 75 1.51 -14.21 -8.96
N ALA A 76 1.91 -13.11 -8.33
CA ALA A 76 3.29 -12.91 -7.91
C ALA A 76 3.68 -13.80 -6.72
N TYR A 77 2.71 -14.13 -5.87
CA TYR A 77 2.93 -15.03 -4.73
C TYR A 77 2.82 -16.51 -5.12
N GLY A 78 2.10 -16.83 -6.19
CA GLY A 78 1.90 -18.21 -6.66
C GLY A 78 1.26 -19.09 -5.58
N GLU A 79 1.72 -20.34 -5.46
CA GLU A 79 1.19 -21.32 -4.48
C GLU A 79 1.41 -20.89 -3.02
N ALA A 80 2.35 -19.99 -2.75
CA ALA A 80 2.61 -19.46 -1.42
C ALA A 80 1.67 -18.29 -1.03
N GLY A 81 0.80 -17.85 -1.94
CA GLY A 81 -0.10 -16.70 -1.76
C GLY A 81 -1.32 -16.98 -0.90
N THR A 82 -1.14 -17.58 0.28
CA THR A 82 -2.25 -17.74 1.24
C THR A 82 -2.58 -16.40 1.91
N ALA A 83 -3.80 -16.25 2.40
CA ALA A 83 -4.23 -15.04 3.12
C ALA A 83 -3.33 -14.77 4.35
N GLU A 84 -2.89 -15.83 5.03
CA GLU A 84 -1.95 -15.74 6.15
C GLU A 84 -0.60 -15.20 5.70
N LYS A 85 -0.08 -15.66 4.55
CA LYS A 85 1.21 -15.19 4.04
C LYS A 85 1.15 -13.72 3.64
N HIS A 86 0.09 -13.31 2.93
CA HIS A 86 -0.13 -11.90 2.62
C HIS A 86 -0.24 -11.04 3.87
N SER A 87 -0.95 -11.53 4.89
CA SER A 87 -1.10 -10.84 6.18
C SER A 87 0.23 -10.69 6.91
N GLU A 88 1.04 -11.75 6.96
CA GLU A 88 2.38 -11.74 7.55
C GLU A 88 3.28 -10.71 6.85
N ASP A 89 3.32 -10.71 5.52
CA ASP A 89 4.16 -9.78 4.76
C ASP A 89 3.72 -8.33 4.92
N LEU A 90 2.40 -8.07 4.96
CA LEU A 90 1.85 -6.75 5.24
C LEU A 90 2.26 -6.25 6.64
N LYS A 91 2.16 -7.10 7.68
CA LYS A 91 2.58 -6.75 9.04
C LYS A 91 4.08 -6.46 9.10
N ASN A 92 4.89 -7.34 8.53
CA ASN A 92 6.35 -7.19 8.46
C ASN A 92 6.73 -5.88 7.72
N ALA A 93 6.06 -5.57 6.62
CA ALA A 93 6.29 -4.33 5.88
C ALA A 93 5.94 -3.10 6.73
N ALA A 94 4.80 -3.12 7.43
CA ALA A 94 4.38 -2.03 8.32
C ALA A 94 5.35 -1.82 9.49
N GLU A 95 5.81 -2.90 10.13
CA GLU A 95 6.80 -2.83 11.21
C GLU A 95 8.12 -2.24 10.74
N LYS A 96 8.64 -2.69 9.58
CA LYS A 96 9.87 -2.15 9.01
C LYS A 96 9.76 -0.67 8.66
N ILE A 97 8.64 -0.25 8.06
CA ILE A 97 8.41 1.17 7.75
C ILE A 97 8.36 1.99 9.04
N LYS A 98 7.61 1.56 10.06
CA LYS A 98 7.52 2.26 11.35
C LYS A 98 8.87 2.29 12.08
N GLY A 99 9.67 1.23 11.96
CA GLY A 99 11.02 1.18 12.53
C GLY A 99 11.95 2.23 11.92
N GLN A 100 11.79 2.53 10.63
CA GLN A 100 12.61 3.55 9.94
C GLN A 100 12.00 4.96 10.02
N TYR A 101 10.67 5.06 10.04
CA TYR A 101 9.90 6.30 10.03
C TYR A 101 8.78 6.25 11.09
N PRO A 102 9.10 6.46 12.38
CA PRO A 102 8.13 6.31 13.47
C PRO A 102 6.97 7.29 13.43
N ASP A 103 7.10 8.38 12.67
CA ASP A 103 6.08 9.42 12.49
C ASP A 103 5.09 9.10 11.35
N LEU A 104 5.30 8.01 10.59
CA LEU A 104 4.36 7.56 9.58
C LEU A 104 3.26 6.68 10.19
N GLU A 105 2.01 7.06 9.96
CA GLU A 105 0.89 6.13 10.09
C GLU A 105 0.98 5.08 8.97
N VAL A 106 0.87 3.80 9.30
CA VAL A 106 0.86 2.72 8.31
C VAL A 106 -0.39 1.89 8.49
N ASN A 107 -1.24 1.86 7.47
CA ASN A 107 -2.41 0.99 7.40
C ASN A 107 -2.20 -0.07 6.33
N THR A 108 -2.59 -1.29 6.62
CA THR A 108 -2.43 -2.42 5.71
C THR A 108 -3.77 -3.09 5.46
N TYR A 109 -3.99 -3.49 4.22
CA TYR A 109 -5.23 -4.10 3.78
C TYR A 109 -4.96 -5.33 2.93
N TYR A 110 -5.79 -6.34 3.13
CA TYR A 110 -5.94 -7.48 2.24
C TYR A 110 -7.25 -7.31 1.45
N LEU A 111 -7.14 -7.22 0.13
CA LEU A 111 -8.26 -6.99 -0.76
C LEU A 111 -8.78 -8.32 -1.33
N HIS A 112 -10.02 -8.66 -0.99
CA HIS A 112 -10.71 -9.84 -1.47
C HIS A 112 -11.23 -9.66 -2.90
N LEU A 113 -11.43 -10.77 -3.63
CA LEU A 113 -11.92 -10.77 -5.02
C LEU A 113 -13.28 -10.07 -5.19
N ASP A 114 -14.09 -10.02 -4.14
CA ASP A 114 -15.38 -9.33 -4.11
C ASP A 114 -15.27 -7.81 -3.90
N GLY A 115 -14.06 -7.29 -3.71
CA GLY A 115 -13.78 -5.87 -3.48
C GLY A 115 -13.76 -5.46 -2.01
N THR A 116 -13.93 -6.40 -1.07
CA THR A 116 -13.85 -6.12 0.37
C THR A 116 -12.41 -5.84 0.79
N PHE A 117 -12.19 -4.71 1.45
CA PHE A 117 -10.91 -4.39 2.10
C PHE A 117 -10.94 -4.90 3.54
N GLU A 118 -10.19 -5.95 3.82
CA GLU A 118 -9.94 -6.42 5.19
C GLU A 118 -8.72 -5.70 5.76
N GLN A 119 -8.89 -5.01 6.89
CA GLN A 119 -7.77 -4.35 7.56
C GLN A 119 -6.91 -5.37 8.31
N ILE A 120 -5.62 -5.39 8.01
CA ILE A 120 -4.64 -6.22 8.71
C ILE A 120 -4.02 -5.38 9.84
N SER A 121 -4.04 -5.91 11.06
CA SER A 121 -3.52 -5.25 12.27
C SER A 121 -2.25 -5.89 12.80
#